data_AF-U6MTA6-F1
#
_entry.id   AF-U6MTA6-F1
#
_cell.length_a   1.000
_cell.length_b   1.000
_cell.length_c   1.000
_cell.angle_alpha   90.00
_cell.angle_beta   90.00
_cell.angle_gamma   90.00
#
_symmetry.space_group_name_H-M   'P 1'
#
loop_
_entity.id
_entity.type
_entity.pdbx_description
1 polymer ?
#
loop_
_entity_poly.entity_id
_entity_poly.type
_entity_poly.pdbx_seq_one_letter_code
_entity_poly.pdbx_strand_id
1 'polypeptide(L)'
;MSKPAVSAGSKSCRNGKPAAAAKPAPRAAAAAAAAAAAAAAAADLDFETLSGIIVAFPTPEEAAAFHPLAAALPPALLPVNGLPLLEYGVEFMQRNGVSDLYILVRDDEGGREVSAVVGRLQQRQQQQQQLCSSSSSSCSSSSSSKQSPMKLHCILLPATVETLGDAFRDFDSRVDLRSTFLLLSGATLAVGDLSEALAAHNSRKPAAAAAAAAAAAAAAAAARRGELALTWVLKVSPPCSRQRGLQDDAAAVLDSEKQQLLALAALSNKRAFTVNEDLLMRCSSSQGLRLRYDLSFPELYICEPAVLRLFAKSFDFQNLQKDLIPHLLRQELQLDAVYCHVIEARV
;
A
#
# COMPACT_ATOMS: atom_id res chain seq x y z
N MET A 1 22.05 29.72 -71.53
CA MET A 1 23.39 29.14 -71.75
C MET A 1 23.34 27.71 -71.22
N SER A 2 22.83 26.76 -72.01
CA SER A 2 23.60 25.87 -72.92
C SER A 2 24.28 24.70 -72.18
N LYS A 3 23.64 23.52 -72.33
CA LYS A 3 24.09 22.10 -72.28
C LYS A 3 25.58 21.86 -72.65
N PRO A 4 26.23 20.67 -72.44
CA PRO A 4 25.68 19.31 -72.68
C PRO A 4 26.26 18.12 -71.83
N ALA A 5 25.53 16.98 -71.73
CA ALA A 5 25.73 15.64 -72.38
C ALA A 5 26.94 14.82 -71.86
N VAL A 6 26.86 13.50 -71.65
CA VAL A 6 26.87 12.38 -72.65
C VAL A 6 26.60 11.06 -71.88
N SER A 7 25.58 10.24 -72.22
CA SER A 7 25.58 8.97 -73.01
C SER A 7 26.42 7.82 -72.40
N ALA A 8 26.14 6.51 -72.44
CA ALA A 8 25.19 5.60 -73.13
C ALA A 8 25.07 4.30 -72.26
N GLY A 9 23.96 3.54 -72.21
CA GLY A 9 23.61 2.40 -73.08
C GLY A 9 24.64 1.23 -73.03
N SER A 10 24.34 -0.07 -72.94
CA SER A 10 23.14 -0.92 -72.81
C SER A 10 23.61 -2.40 -72.62
N LYS A 11 22.71 -3.30 -72.16
CA LYS A 11 22.70 -4.80 -72.31
C LYS A 11 23.69 -5.62 -71.46
N SER A 12 23.26 -6.34 -70.41
CA SER A 12 22.51 -7.63 -70.33
C SER A 12 23.31 -8.89 -70.71
N CYS A 13 23.62 -9.74 -69.73
CA CYS A 13 23.07 -11.10 -69.56
C CYS A 13 23.86 -11.93 -68.53
N ARG A 14 23.14 -12.49 -67.54
CA ARG A 14 23.16 -13.87 -66.97
C ARG A 14 24.53 -14.51 -66.65
N ASN A 15 24.78 -15.24 -65.58
CA ASN A 15 23.96 -16.05 -64.67
C ASN A 15 24.89 -16.49 -63.50
N GLY A 16 24.37 -16.68 -62.29
CA GLY A 16 25.10 -17.37 -61.21
C GLY A 16 24.45 -17.21 -59.83
N LYS A 17 23.55 -18.14 -59.46
CA LYS A 17 23.00 -18.30 -58.11
C LYS A 17 24.13 -18.59 -57.08
N PRO A 18 23.93 -18.29 -55.78
CA PRO A 18 23.45 -19.36 -54.89
C PRO A 18 22.40 -18.95 -53.85
N ALA A 19 21.64 -19.98 -53.46
CA ALA A 19 21.08 -20.31 -52.16
C ALA A 19 20.13 -19.33 -51.42
N ALA A 20 18.92 -19.84 -51.20
CA ALA A 20 17.83 -19.24 -50.48
C ALA A 20 17.98 -19.40 -48.95
N ALA A 21 17.72 -18.32 -48.21
CA ALA A 21 17.30 -18.36 -46.82
C ALA A 21 15.83 -17.92 -46.76
N ALA A 22 14.96 -18.85 -46.39
CA ALA A 22 13.52 -18.63 -46.26
C ALA A 22 13.21 -17.66 -45.10
N LYS A 23 12.52 -16.55 -45.42
CA LYS A 23 11.86 -15.72 -44.40
C LYS A 23 10.60 -16.45 -43.88
N PRO A 24 10.33 -16.48 -42.57
CA PRO A 24 9.10 -17.08 -42.07
C PRO A 24 7.89 -16.21 -42.43
N ALA A 25 6.77 -16.89 -42.71
CA ALA A 25 5.53 -16.33 -43.23
C ALA A 25 4.80 -15.40 -42.24
N PRO A 26 4.01 -14.42 -42.73
CA PRO A 26 3.36 -13.37 -41.92
C PRO A 26 2.24 -13.85 -40.97
N ARG A 27 1.90 -15.14 -40.95
CA ARG A 27 0.82 -15.69 -40.12
C ARG A 27 1.19 -15.87 -38.64
N ALA A 28 2.47 -16.12 -38.32
CA ALA A 28 2.91 -16.27 -36.93
C ALA A 28 2.95 -14.93 -36.18
N ALA A 29 3.31 -13.85 -36.88
CA ALA A 29 3.32 -12.50 -36.31
C ALA A 29 1.90 -11.99 -36.02
N ALA A 30 0.93 -12.31 -36.88
CA ALA A 30 -0.47 -11.95 -36.66
C ALA A 30 -1.11 -12.71 -35.48
N ALA A 31 -0.75 -13.99 -35.28
CA ALA A 31 -1.23 -14.77 -34.14
C ALA A 31 -0.64 -14.28 -32.80
N ALA A 32 0.63 -13.89 -32.78
CA ALA A 32 1.27 -13.30 -31.61
C ALA A 32 0.70 -11.91 -31.26
N ALA A 33 0.38 -11.09 -32.27
CA ALA A 33 -0.27 -9.79 -32.07
C ALA A 33 -1.72 -9.93 -31.58
N ALA A 34 -2.47 -10.94 -32.05
CA ALA A 34 -3.82 -11.24 -31.58
C ALA A 34 -3.82 -11.78 -30.14
N ALA A 35 -2.84 -12.60 -29.76
CA ALA A 35 -2.67 -13.07 -28.38
C ALA A 35 -2.26 -11.94 -27.42
N ALA A 36 -1.42 -11.00 -27.86
CA ALA A 36 -1.05 -9.81 -27.10
C ALA A 36 -2.24 -8.84 -26.95
N ALA A 37 -3.07 -8.68 -27.98
CA ALA A 37 -4.29 -7.89 -27.92
C ALA A 37 -5.38 -8.52 -27.02
N ALA A 38 -5.48 -9.86 -27.01
CA ALA A 38 -6.37 -10.58 -26.09
C ALA A 38 -5.89 -10.51 -24.63
N ALA A 39 -4.57 -10.49 -24.39
CA ALA A 39 -4.00 -10.24 -23.07
C ALA A 39 -4.18 -8.80 -22.60
N ALA A 40 -4.13 -7.81 -23.52
CA ALA A 40 -4.44 -6.42 -23.22
C ALA A 40 -5.94 -6.22 -22.90
N ALA A 41 -6.84 -6.87 -23.63
CA ALA A 41 -8.28 -6.83 -23.37
C ALA A 41 -8.69 -7.52 -22.06
N ALA A 42 -7.89 -8.47 -21.56
CA ALA A 42 -8.10 -9.08 -20.24
C ALA A 42 -7.61 -8.21 -19.07
N ALA A 43 -6.70 -7.26 -19.32
CA ALA A 43 -6.23 -6.28 -18.34
C ALA A 43 -7.17 -5.05 -18.22
N ASP A 44 -8.10 -4.88 -19.17
CA ASP A 44 -9.10 -3.80 -19.16
C ASP A 44 -10.33 -4.10 -18.26
N LEU A 45 -10.35 -5.24 -17.55
CA LEU A 45 -11.41 -5.62 -16.62
C LEU A 45 -11.05 -5.43 -15.14
N ASP A 46 -9.83 -4.98 -14.84
CA ASP A 46 -9.45 -4.63 -13.48
C ASP A 46 -9.92 -3.19 -13.20
N PHE A 47 -11.17 -3.05 -12.75
CA PHE A 47 -11.55 -1.87 -11.99
C PHE A 47 -10.60 -1.81 -10.79
N GLU A 48 -9.65 -0.88 -10.77
CA GLU A 48 -8.67 -0.76 -9.69
C GLU A 48 -9.38 -0.28 -8.41
N THR A 49 -9.99 -1.22 -7.71
CA THR A 49 -10.70 -1.03 -6.45
C THR A 49 -9.69 -1.06 -5.32
N LEU A 50 -9.45 0.10 -4.71
CA LEU A 50 -8.63 0.19 -3.51
C LEU A 50 -9.39 -0.43 -2.34
N SER A 51 -8.76 -1.42 -1.69
CA SER A 51 -9.28 -2.06 -0.48
C SER A 51 -8.67 -1.39 0.76
N GLY A 52 -9.43 -1.37 1.86
CA GLY A 52 -8.96 -0.90 3.16
C GLY A 52 -9.20 -1.95 4.24
N ILE A 53 -8.32 -2.00 5.23
CA ILE A 53 -8.43 -2.84 6.43
C ILE A 53 -8.31 -1.93 7.65
N ILE A 54 -9.31 -1.96 8.53
CA ILE A 54 -9.25 -1.35 9.86
C ILE A 54 -9.21 -2.44 10.91
N VAL A 55 -8.22 -2.37 11.80
CA VAL A 55 -8.09 -3.27 12.94
C VAL A 55 -8.81 -2.64 14.12
N ALA A 56 -10.02 -3.12 14.44
CA ALA A 56 -10.90 -2.48 15.42
C ALA A 56 -10.98 -3.22 16.76
N PHE A 57 -9.97 -4.05 17.06
CA PHE A 57 -9.76 -4.65 18.38
C PHE A 57 -8.46 -4.12 18.99
N PRO A 58 -8.37 -3.98 20.32
CA PRO A 58 -7.14 -3.51 20.95
C PRO A 58 -6.04 -4.56 20.84
N THR A 59 -4.89 -4.15 20.30
CA THR A 59 -3.65 -4.93 20.46
C THR A 59 -3.20 -4.89 21.93
N PRO A 60 -2.38 -5.84 22.42
CA PRO A 60 -1.90 -5.82 23.81
C PRO A 60 -1.18 -4.51 24.19
N GLU A 61 -0.55 -3.85 23.22
CA GLU A 61 0.14 -2.58 23.42
C GLU A 61 -0.82 -1.41 23.59
N GLU A 62 -1.85 -1.35 22.74
CA GLU A 62 -2.92 -0.37 22.87
C GLU A 62 -3.71 -0.59 24.17
N ALA A 63 -4.02 -1.85 24.50
CA ALA A 63 -4.69 -2.19 25.76
C ALA A 63 -3.90 -1.71 26.98
N ALA A 64 -2.57 -1.85 26.97
CA ALA A 64 -1.70 -1.33 28.01
C ALA A 64 -1.64 0.21 28.03
N ALA A 65 -1.57 0.84 26.85
CA ALA A 65 -1.50 2.30 26.72
C ALA A 65 -2.80 2.99 27.20
N PHE A 66 -3.95 2.36 26.95
CA PHE A 66 -5.27 2.87 27.34
C PHE A 66 -5.78 2.27 28.67
N HIS A 67 -4.95 1.53 29.42
CA HIS A 67 -5.37 0.99 30.72
C HIS A 67 -5.64 2.12 31.73
N PRO A 68 -6.77 2.12 32.48
CA PRO A 68 -7.78 1.06 32.59
C PRO A 68 -8.99 1.21 31.63
N LEU A 69 -9.05 2.27 30.82
CA LEU A 69 -10.18 2.55 29.93
C LEU A 69 -10.45 1.43 28.91
N ALA A 70 -9.38 0.82 28.39
CA ALA A 70 -9.47 -0.28 27.42
C ALA A 70 -10.22 -1.52 27.94
N ALA A 71 -10.30 -1.70 29.27
CA ALA A 71 -11.04 -2.83 29.85
C ALA A 71 -12.55 -2.64 29.78
N ALA A 72 -13.03 -1.38 29.74
CA ALA A 72 -14.45 -1.06 29.68
C ALA A 72 -14.93 -0.74 28.26
N LEU A 73 -14.09 -0.06 27.47
CA LEU A 73 -14.43 0.36 26.11
C LEU A 73 -13.23 0.14 25.18
N PRO A 74 -13.41 -0.54 24.02
CA PRO A 74 -12.32 -0.72 23.09
C PRO A 74 -11.83 0.63 22.55
N PRO A 75 -10.52 0.83 22.32
CA PRO A 75 -9.96 2.09 21.85
C PRO A 75 -10.63 2.62 20.58
N ALA A 76 -11.04 1.74 19.66
CA ALA A 76 -11.75 2.11 18.44
C ALA A 76 -13.11 2.81 18.67
N LEU A 77 -13.71 2.66 19.85
CA LEU A 77 -14.98 3.30 20.22
C LEU A 77 -14.80 4.51 21.14
N LEU A 78 -13.55 4.89 21.46
CA LEU A 78 -13.31 6.07 22.30
C LEU A 78 -13.96 7.31 21.66
N PRO A 79 -14.75 8.08 22.43
CA PRO A 79 -15.45 9.24 21.89
C PRO A 79 -14.49 10.43 21.77
N VAL A 80 -14.26 10.89 20.54
CA VAL A 80 -13.62 12.17 20.25
C VAL A 80 -14.70 13.10 19.72
N ASN A 81 -14.91 14.24 20.39
CA ASN A 81 -15.99 15.19 20.07
C ASN A 81 -17.39 14.54 19.97
N GLY A 82 -17.64 13.50 20.76
CA GLY A 82 -18.94 12.80 20.79
C GLY A 82 -19.13 11.74 19.70
N LEU A 83 -18.12 11.50 18.84
CA LEU A 83 -18.13 10.44 17.83
C LEU A 83 -17.05 9.39 18.15
N PRO A 84 -17.30 8.09 17.91
CA PRO A 84 -16.29 7.07 18.13
C PRO A 84 -15.14 7.21 17.12
N LEU A 85 -13.90 6.89 17.53
CA LEU A 85 -12.71 6.92 16.67
C LEU A 85 -12.89 6.16 15.36
N LEU A 86 -13.60 5.04 15.38
CA LEU A 86 -13.92 4.24 14.20
C LEU A 86 -14.66 5.04 13.12
N GLU A 87 -15.56 5.96 13.48
CA GLU A 87 -16.27 6.79 12.50
C GLU A 87 -15.29 7.71 11.74
N TYR A 88 -14.29 8.26 12.43
CA TYR A 88 -13.23 9.04 11.79
C TYR A 88 -12.37 8.18 10.85
N GLY A 89 -12.04 6.95 11.25
CA GLY A 89 -11.29 6.01 10.42
C GLY A 89 -12.04 5.62 9.14
N VAL A 90 -13.35 5.34 9.24
CA VAL A 90 -14.22 5.03 8.10
C VAL A 90 -14.33 6.23 7.16
N GLU A 91 -14.52 7.43 7.69
CA GLU A 91 -14.56 8.66 6.89
C GLU A 91 -13.22 8.93 6.18
N PHE A 92 -12.11 8.71 6.87
CA PHE A 92 -10.76 8.86 6.32
C PHE A 92 -10.50 7.88 5.15
N MET A 93 -10.92 6.61 5.29
CA MET A 93 -10.82 5.62 4.21
C MET A 93 -11.67 6.03 3.01
N GLN A 94 -12.91 6.48 3.24
CA GLN A 94 -13.81 6.92 2.17
C GLN A 94 -13.25 8.11 1.40
N ARG A 95 -12.70 9.12 2.09
CA ARG A 95 -12.09 10.30 1.46
C ARG A 95 -10.92 9.94 0.55
N ASN A 96 -10.14 8.92 0.93
CA ASN A 96 -8.99 8.44 0.19
C ASN A 96 -9.35 7.46 -0.95
N GLY A 97 -10.64 7.30 -1.26
CA GLY A 97 -11.10 6.50 -2.41
C GLY A 97 -11.12 5.00 -2.16
N VAL A 98 -11.17 4.56 -0.90
CA VAL A 98 -11.38 3.14 -0.58
C VAL A 98 -12.78 2.73 -0.99
N SER A 99 -12.86 1.63 -1.74
CA SER A 99 -14.10 1.10 -2.30
C SER A 99 -14.68 -0.02 -1.45
N ASP A 100 -13.85 -0.96 -1.01
CA ASP A 100 -14.23 -2.05 -0.10
C ASP A 100 -13.39 -1.95 1.18
N LEU A 101 -14.06 -1.80 2.33
CA LEU A 101 -13.44 -1.63 3.64
C LEU A 101 -13.77 -2.82 4.54
N TYR A 102 -12.73 -3.52 4.99
CA TYR A 102 -12.80 -4.64 5.91
C TYR A 102 -12.47 -4.16 7.33
N ILE A 103 -13.43 -4.32 8.24
CA ILE A 103 -13.26 -3.97 9.66
C ILE A 103 -13.10 -5.29 10.41
N LEU A 104 -11.91 -5.50 10.98
CA LEU A 104 -11.57 -6.68 11.76
C LEU A 104 -12.00 -6.47 13.21
N VAL A 105 -12.90 -7.32 13.67
CA VAL A 105 -13.53 -7.23 14.99
C VAL A 105 -13.36 -8.55 15.70
N ARG A 106 -13.02 -8.54 16.99
CA ARG A 106 -12.92 -9.75 17.81
C ARG A 106 -14.29 -10.16 18.35
N ASP A 107 -14.54 -11.46 18.57
CA ASP A 107 -15.78 -11.95 19.23
C ASP A 107 -15.68 -11.85 20.76
N ASP A 108 -15.56 -10.62 21.26
CA ASP A 108 -15.61 -10.26 22.67
C ASP A 108 -16.72 -9.23 22.92
N GLU A 109 -16.97 -8.87 24.18
CA GLU A 109 -18.01 -7.89 24.54
C GLU A 109 -17.78 -6.54 23.84
N GLY A 110 -16.53 -6.04 23.87
CA GLY A 110 -16.15 -4.81 23.17
C GLY A 110 -16.30 -4.92 21.65
N GLY A 111 -15.94 -6.05 21.04
CA GLY A 111 -16.10 -6.28 19.61
C GLY A 111 -17.56 -6.37 19.17
N ARG A 112 -18.46 -6.90 20.01
CA ARG A 112 -19.91 -6.87 19.73
C ARG A 112 -20.43 -5.43 19.66
N GLU A 113 -19.96 -4.55 20.53
CA GLU A 113 -20.29 -3.12 20.47
C GLU A 113 -19.74 -2.47 19.18
N VAL A 114 -18.50 -2.80 18.82
CA VAL A 114 -17.90 -2.34 17.55
C VAL A 114 -18.73 -2.79 16.36
N SER A 115 -19.11 -4.07 16.31
CA SER A 115 -19.97 -4.62 15.25
C SER A 115 -21.34 -3.93 15.21
N ALA A 116 -21.92 -3.58 16.37
CA ALA A 116 -23.17 -2.82 16.42
C ALA A 116 -23.00 -1.40 15.87
N VAL A 117 -21.88 -0.73 16.13
CA VAL A 117 -21.55 0.58 15.56
C VAL A 117 -21.38 0.50 14.04
N VAL A 118 -20.65 -0.52 13.54
CA VAL A 118 -20.49 -0.76 12.10
C VAL A 118 -21.85 -1.01 11.44
N GLY A 119 -22.73 -1.79 12.07
CA GLY A 119 -24.10 -2.02 11.59
C GLY A 119 -24.92 -0.71 11.49
N ARG A 120 -24.82 0.17 12.50
CA ARG A 120 -25.45 1.50 12.46
C ARG A 120 -24.88 2.37 11.33
N LEU A 121 -23.58 2.30 11.07
CA LEU A 121 -22.95 3.04 9.97
C LEU A 121 -23.41 2.53 8.60
N GLN A 122 -23.47 1.22 8.43
CA GLN A 122 -23.97 0.60 7.21
C GLN A 122 -25.43 0.98 6.94
N GLN A 123 -26.28 0.94 7.98
CA GLN A 123 -27.68 1.37 7.87
C GLN A 123 -27.79 2.86 7.50
N ARG A 124 -26.96 3.72 8.11
CA ARG A 124 -26.90 5.16 7.80
C ARG A 124 -26.54 5.40 6.34
N GLN A 125 -25.54 4.67 5.81
CA GLN A 125 -25.15 4.74 4.39
C GLN A 125 -26.27 4.29 3.45
N GLN A 126 -26.98 3.19 3.77
CA GLN A 126 -28.09 2.70 2.96
C GLN A 126 -29.26 3.68 2.91
N GLN A 127 -29.64 4.28 4.05
CA GLN A 127 -30.70 5.29 4.10
C GLN A 127 -30.35 6.51 3.25
N GLN A 128 -29.12 7.02 3.36
CA GLN A 128 -28.66 8.14 2.54
C GLN A 128 -28.71 7.82 1.05
N GLN A 129 -28.29 6.61 0.65
CA GLN A 129 -28.38 6.19 -0.76
C GLN A 129 -29.82 6.20 -1.26
N GLN A 130 -30.78 5.66 -0.49
CA GLN A 130 -32.20 5.63 -0.86
C GLN A 130 -32.79 7.04 -1.04
N LEU A 131 -32.46 7.97 -0.13
CA LEU A 131 -32.85 9.37 -0.21
C LEU A 131 -32.28 10.06 -1.46
N CYS A 132 -31.00 9.81 -1.78
CA CYS A 132 -30.35 10.36 -2.96
C CYS A 132 -30.88 9.80 -4.28
N SER A 133 -31.20 8.50 -4.35
CA SER A 133 -31.79 7.88 -5.55
C SER A 133 -33.24 8.30 -5.84
N SER A 134 -33.95 8.82 -4.84
CA SER A 134 -35.33 9.30 -4.97
C SER A 134 -35.41 10.77 -5.44
N SER A 135 -34.29 11.49 -5.40
CA SER A 135 -34.23 12.93 -5.65
C SER A 135 -33.65 13.21 -7.05
N SER A 136 -34.38 12.87 -8.12
CA SER A 136 -34.05 13.29 -9.49
C SER A 136 -34.41 14.77 -9.78
N SER A 137 -34.27 15.65 -8.79
CA SER A 137 -34.54 17.08 -8.93
C SER A 137 -33.37 17.90 -8.41
N SER A 138 -32.54 18.34 -9.35
CA SER A 138 -32.02 19.71 -9.44
C SER A 138 -31.73 20.43 -8.12
N CYS A 139 -30.70 20.02 -7.38
CA CYS A 139 -30.06 20.89 -6.40
C CYS A 139 -28.54 20.75 -6.47
N SER A 140 -27.98 21.54 -7.38
CA SER A 140 -26.57 21.92 -7.40
C SER A 140 -26.28 22.70 -6.12
N SER A 141 -25.43 22.19 -5.21
CA SER A 141 -24.51 22.99 -4.40
C SER A 141 -23.58 22.12 -3.57
N SER A 142 -22.28 22.37 -3.76
CA SER A 142 -21.10 21.88 -3.06
C SER A 142 -20.49 20.57 -3.57
N SER A 143 -19.28 20.75 -4.08
CA SER A 143 -18.37 19.87 -4.81
C SER A 143 -17.84 18.68 -4.00
N SER A 144 -18.72 17.94 -3.32
CA SER A 144 -18.38 16.61 -2.83
C SER A 144 -18.54 15.66 -4.02
N SER A 145 -17.40 15.36 -4.65
CA SER A 145 -17.28 14.50 -5.83
C SER A 145 -18.15 13.25 -5.73
N LYS A 146 -18.70 12.82 -6.88
CA LYS A 146 -19.48 11.59 -7.12
C LYS A 146 -18.68 10.32 -6.74
N GLN A 147 -18.34 10.14 -5.47
CA GLN A 147 -17.67 8.94 -4.98
C GLN A 147 -18.73 7.84 -4.83
N SER A 148 -18.45 6.67 -5.39
CA SER A 148 -19.28 5.49 -5.17
C SER A 148 -19.34 5.20 -3.68
N PRO A 149 -20.50 4.76 -3.15
CA PRO A 149 -20.58 4.38 -1.75
C PRO A 149 -19.59 3.25 -1.45
N MET A 150 -18.76 3.45 -0.42
CA MET A 150 -17.82 2.45 0.08
C MET A 150 -18.59 1.29 0.73
N LYS A 151 -18.23 0.04 0.42
CA LYS A 151 -18.81 -1.15 1.05
C LYS A 151 -18.11 -1.44 2.36
N LEU A 152 -18.89 -1.65 3.42
CA LEU A 152 -18.41 -2.02 4.74
C LEU A 152 -18.58 -3.53 4.96
N HIS A 153 -17.47 -4.21 5.25
CA HIS A 153 -17.42 -5.64 5.59
C HIS A 153 -16.94 -5.81 7.04
N CYS A 154 -17.83 -6.22 7.95
CA CYS A 154 -17.46 -6.56 9.32
C CYS A 154 -17.04 -8.03 9.38
N ILE A 155 -15.79 -8.31 9.73
CA ILE A 155 -15.27 -9.67 9.89
C ILE A 155 -15.08 -9.96 11.37
N LEU A 156 -15.86 -10.92 11.87
CA LEU A 156 -15.79 -11.41 13.24
C LEU A 156 -14.68 -12.46 13.36
N LEU A 157 -13.62 -12.11 14.05
CA LEU A 157 -12.48 -12.96 14.40
C LEU A 157 -12.77 -13.69 15.72
N PRO A 158 -12.23 -14.91 15.92
CA PRO A 158 -12.35 -15.63 17.18
C PRO A 158 -11.79 -14.83 18.37
N ALA A 159 -12.36 -15.04 19.55
CA ALA A 159 -11.89 -14.42 20.79
C ALA A 159 -10.43 -14.74 21.14
N THR A 160 -9.85 -15.80 20.57
CA THR A 160 -8.45 -16.20 20.75
C THR A 160 -7.45 -15.30 20.04
N VAL A 161 -7.91 -14.44 19.13
CA VAL A 161 -7.05 -13.53 18.36
C VAL A 161 -6.70 -12.31 19.22
N GLU A 162 -5.42 -12.15 19.53
CA GLU A 162 -4.92 -11.01 20.30
C GLU A 162 -3.97 -10.12 19.49
N THR A 163 -3.28 -10.71 18.51
CA THR A 163 -2.23 -10.03 17.73
C THR A 163 -2.71 -9.67 16.33
N LEU A 164 -2.07 -8.68 15.71
CA LEU A 164 -2.32 -8.32 14.32
C LEU A 164 -2.01 -9.49 13.37
N GLY A 165 -0.95 -10.25 13.66
CA GLY A 165 -0.55 -11.40 12.86
C GLY A 165 -1.59 -12.52 12.83
N ASP A 166 -2.18 -12.85 13.98
CA ASP A 166 -3.27 -13.83 14.04
C ASP A 166 -4.51 -13.36 13.29
N ALA A 167 -4.84 -12.07 13.41
CA ALA A 167 -5.93 -11.47 12.65
C ALA A 167 -5.70 -11.53 11.14
N PHE A 168 -4.47 -11.29 10.67
CA PHE A 168 -4.12 -11.40 9.26
C PHE A 168 -4.17 -12.83 8.75
N ARG A 169 -3.79 -13.83 9.55
CA ARG A 169 -3.89 -15.25 9.17
C ARG A 169 -5.35 -15.69 9.00
N ASP A 170 -6.19 -15.33 9.96
CA ASP A 170 -7.62 -15.65 9.87
C ASP A 170 -8.28 -14.87 8.73
N PHE A 171 -7.89 -13.60 8.53
CA PHE A 171 -8.37 -12.79 7.41
C PHE A 171 -7.98 -13.36 6.04
N ASP A 172 -6.71 -13.73 5.83
CA ASP A 172 -6.21 -14.34 4.57
C ASP A 172 -6.93 -15.65 4.24
N SER A 173 -7.33 -16.42 5.27
CA SER A 173 -8.12 -17.64 5.08
C SER A 173 -9.55 -17.40 4.59
N ARG A 174 -10.10 -16.21 4.81
CA ARG A 174 -11.48 -15.84 4.50
C ARG A 174 -11.61 -14.95 3.26
N VAL A 175 -10.62 -14.09 3.02
CA VAL A 175 -10.65 -13.07 1.97
C VAL A 175 -9.34 -13.10 1.20
N ASP A 176 -9.40 -13.44 -0.09
CA ASP A 176 -8.25 -13.37 -1.02
C ASP A 176 -8.10 -11.94 -1.55
N LEU A 177 -7.27 -11.13 -0.89
CA LEU A 177 -6.91 -9.80 -1.38
C LEU A 177 -5.79 -9.88 -2.43
N ARG A 178 -6.11 -9.42 -3.65
CA ARG A 178 -5.15 -9.39 -4.77
C ARG A 178 -4.60 -8.00 -5.08
N SER A 179 -5.31 -6.95 -4.69
CA SER A 179 -4.88 -5.58 -4.87
C SER A 179 -4.13 -5.05 -3.66
N THR A 180 -3.41 -3.96 -3.86
CA THR A 180 -2.81 -3.16 -2.78
C THR A 180 -3.92 -2.68 -1.85
N PHE A 181 -3.68 -2.71 -0.54
CA PHE A 181 -4.66 -2.30 0.46
C PHE A 181 -4.09 -1.30 1.45
N LEU A 182 -4.96 -0.43 1.96
CA LEU A 182 -4.65 0.46 3.08
C LEU A 182 -4.89 -0.28 4.39
N LEU A 183 -3.96 -0.15 5.34
CA LEU A 183 -4.11 -0.67 6.69
C LEU A 183 -4.09 0.49 7.68
N LEU A 184 -5.08 0.54 8.57
CA LEU A 184 -5.21 1.54 9.63
C LEU A 184 -5.56 0.84 10.95
N SER A 185 -4.90 1.22 12.05
CA SER A 185 -5.38 0.84 13.40
C SER A 185 -6.63 1.65 13.78
N GLY A 186 -7.61 0.98 14.38
CA GLY A 186 -8.85 1.60 14.87
C GLY A 186 -8.64 2.60 16.00
N ALA A 187 -7.48 2.60 16.67
CA ALA A 187 -7.13 3.59 17.69
C ALA A 187 -6.51 4.88 17.09
N THR A 188 -6.16 4.88 15.80
CA THR A 188 -5.48 6.02 15.16
C THR A 188 -6.48 7.01 14.55
N LEU A 189 -6.39 8.27 14.96
CA LEU A 189 -7.11 9.37 14.32
C LEU A 189 -6.26 9.96 13.19
N ALA A 190 -6.66 9.67 11.95
CA ALA A 190 -6.01 10.19 10.75
C ALA A 190 -6.93 11.13 9.97
N VAL A 191 -6.41 12.29 9.57
CA VAL A 191 -7.08 13.24 8.68
C VAL A 191 -6.03 13.74 7.70
N GLY A 192 -6.27 13.55 6.40
CA GLY A 192 -5.36 13.97 5.34
C GLY A 192 -5.60 13.22 4.03
N ASP A 193 -4.91 13.67 2.99
CA ASP A 193 -4.98 13.09 1.65
C ASP A 193 -3.78 12.13 1.45
N LEU A 194 -4.06 10.92 1.00
CA LEU A 194 -3.09 9.86 0.69
C LEU A 194 -2.85 9.68 -0.81
N SER A 195 -3.44 10.52 -1.65
CA SER A 195 -3.33 10.40 -3.12
C SER A 195 -1.87 10.42 -3.59
N GLU A 196 -1.04 11.30 -3.03
CA GLU A 196 0.40 11.37 -3.31
C GLU A 196 1.14 10.13 -2.79
N ALA A 197 0.77 9.63 -1.61
CA ALA A 197 1.35 8.43 -1.02
C ALA A 197 1.05 7.18 -1.86
N LEU A 198 -0.20 7.05 -2.33
CA LEU A 198 -0.67 5.98 -3.21
C LEU A 198 0.00 6.06 -4.58
N ALA A 199 0.09 7.24 -5.19
CA ALA A 199 0.80 7.43 -6.46
C ALA A 199 2.30 7.09 -6.34
N ALA A 200 2.93 7.51 -5.23
CA ALA A 200 4.32 7.16 -4.93
C ALA A 200 4.50 5.65 -4.71
N HIS A 201 3.55 4.98 -4.06
CA HIS A 201 3.57 3.53 -3.89
C HIS A 201 3.38 2.80 -5.24
N ASN A 202 2.37 3.18 -6.02
CA ASN A 202 2.07 2.56 -7.32
C ASN A 202 3.18 2.78 -8.35
N SER A 203 3.85 3.94 -8.34
CA SER A 203 5.00 4.19 -9.23
C SER A 203 6.23 3.35 -8.90
N ARG A 204 6.34 2.85 -7.65
CA ARG A 204 7.40 1.92 -7.23
C ARG A 204 7.08 0.47 -7.58
N LYS A 205 5.80 0.16 -7.85
CA LYS A 205 5.39 -1.16 -8.31
C LYS A 205 6.01 -1.40 -9.70
N PRO A 206 6.68 -2.55 -9.93
CA PRO A 206 7.03 -2.91 -11.28
C PRO A 206 5.74 -3.04 -12.08
N ALA A 207 5.56 -2.25 -13.14
CA ALA A 207 4.34 -2.26 -13.95
C ALA A 207 3.97 -3.72 -14.30
N ALA A 208 2.75 -4.16 -14.03
CA ALA A 208 2.35 -5.57 -14.15
C ALA A 208 2.62 -6.16 -15.56
N ALA A 209 2.49 -5.34 -16.62
CA ALA A 209 2.87 -5.70 -17.99
C ALA A 209 4.39 -5.86 -18.21
N ALA A 210 5.21 -5.08 -17.47
CA ALA A 210 6.66 -5.21 -17.46
C ALA A 210 7.14 -6.30 -16.50
N ALA A 211 6.38 -6.70 -15.47
CA ALA A 211 6.75 -7.74 -14.52
C ALA A 211 6.82 -9.14 -15.15
N ALA A 212 5.94 -9.46 -16.13
CA ALA A 212 6.00 -10.72 -16.85
C ALA A 212 7.19 -10.81 -17.84
N ALA A 213 7.50 -9.71 -18.54
CA ALA A 213 8.66 -9.62 -19.43
C ALA A 213 9.98 -9.43 -18.67
N ALA A 214 9.94 -8.70 -17.55
CA ALA A 214 11.07 -8.52 -16.66
C ALA A 214 11.31 -9.76 -15.79
N ALA A 215 10.36 -10.62 -15.45
CA ALA A 215 10.67 -11.86 -14.71
C ALA A 215 11.71 -12.73 -15.43
N ALA A 216 11.69 -12.75 -16.77
CA ALA A 216 12.68 -13.46 -17.58
C ALA A 216 14.07 -12.76 -17.65
N ALA A 217 14.11 -11.43 -17.64
CA ALA A 217 15.36 -10.65 -17.69
C ALA A 217 15.92 -10.28 -16.30
N ALA A 218 15.04 -10.21 -15.30
CA ALA A 218 15.29 -9.86 -13.92
C ALA A 218 15.73 -11.07 -13.12
N ALA A 219 15.48 -12.33 -13.50
CA ALA A 219 16.11 -13.48 -12.83
C ALA A 219 17.66 -13.35 -12.71
N ALA A 220 18.31 -12.62 -13.64
CA ALA A 220 19.74 -12.32 -13.61
C ALA A 220 20.12 -10.98 -12.94
N ALA A 221 19.18 -10.02 -12.80
CA ALA A 221 19.42 -8.68 -12.22
C ALA A 221 18.68 -8.43 -10.87
N ALA A 222 17.77 -9.32 -10.49
CA ALA A 222 16.91 -9.29 -9.30
C ALA A 222 17.62 -9.80 -8.05
N ALA A 223 18.86 -10.27 -8.16
CA ALA A 223 19.69 -10.56 -7.00
C ALA A 223 20.02 -9.31 -6.15
N ARG A 224 19.56 -8.10 -6.55
CA ARG A 224 19.78 -6.84 -5.82
C ARG A 224 18.58 -5.89 -5.70
N ARG A 225 17.41 -6.23 -6.25
CA ARG A 225 16.20 -5.39 -6.13
C ARG A 225 15.12 -6.20 -5.42
N GLY A 226 14.98 -5.97 -4.12
CA GLY A 226 13.85 -6.52 -3.37
C GLY A 226 12.53 -5.96 -3.87
N GLU A 227 11.52 -6.82 -3.87
CA GLU A 227 10.15 -6.47 -4.19
C GLU A 227 9.55 -5.54 -3.11
N LEU A 228 8.67 -4.63 -3.54
CA LEU A 228 7.98 -3.66 -2.69
C LEU A 228 7.07 -4.41 -1.71
N ALA A 229 7.36 -4.33 -0.40
CA ALA A 229 6.52 -4.94 0.61
C ALA A 229 5.42 -3.97 1.08
N LEU A 230 5.83 -2.79 1.56
CA LEU A 230 4.92 -1.80 2.13
C LEU A 230 5.50 -0.39 2.04
N THR A 231 4.60 0.60 1.97
CA THR A 231 4.91 2.01 2.21
C THR A 231 4.30 2.43 3.55
N TRP A 232 5.13 2.87 4.48
CA TRP A 232 4.67 3.46 5.74
C TRP A 232 4.41 4.95 5.55
N VAL A 233 3.20 5.39 5.88
CA VAL A 233 2.83 6.80 5.90
C VAL A 233 3.24 7.42 7.23
N LEU A 234 4.20 8.34 7.18
CA LEU A 234 4.75 9.03 8.35
C LEU A 234 4.29 10.48 8.36
N LYS A 235 4.26 11.10 9.54
CA LYS A 235 3.91 12.52 9.69
C LYS A 235 5.07 13.30 10.27
N VAL A 236 5.32 14.49 9.74
CA VAL A 236 6.28 15.42 10.35
C VAL A 236 5.72 15.95 11.67
N SER A 237 6.41 15.62 12.76
CA SER A 237 6.14 16.07 14.12
C SER A 237 7.47 16.34 14.83
N PRO A 238 7.89 17.61 14.95
CA PRO A 238 9.15 17.92 15.61
C PRO A 238 9.16 17.40 17.06
N PRO A 239 10.33 17.19 17.68
CA PRO A 239 10.43 16.54 18.99
C PRO A 239 9.71 17.29 20.12
N CYS A 240 9.47 18.60 19.95
CA CYS A 240 8.70 19.42 20.91
C CYS A 240 7.19 19.41 20.65
N SER A 241 6.70 18.67 19.65
CA SER A 241 5.28 18.62 19.30
C SER A 241 4.49 17.85 20.35
N ARG A 242 3.33 18.41 20.73
CA ARG A 242 2.37 17.74 21.63
C ARG A 242 1.73 16.51 21.02
N GLN A 243 1.80 16.36 19.70
CA GLN A 243 1.25 15.21 18.98
C GLN A 243 2.17 14.00 18.99
N ARG A 244 3.40 14.14 19.52
CA ARG A 244 4.39 13.07 19.56
C ARG A 244 4.24 12.28 20.87
N GLY A 245 4.02 10.98 20.75
CA GLY A 245 3.95 10.06 21.88
C GLY A 245 5.31 9.50 22.30
N LEU A 246 5.32 8.65 23.34
CA LEU A 246 6.52 7.91 23.74
C LEU A 246 6.94 6.88 22.69
N GLN A 247 5.97 6.28 21.99
CA GLN A 247 6.23 5.31 20.92
C GLN A 247 6.91 5.96 19.71
N ASP A 248 6.66 7.25 19.49
CA ASP A 248 7.30 8.02 18.43
C ASP A 248 8.75 8.38 18.74
N ASP A 249 9.26 8.01 19.92
CA ASP A 249 10.63 8.28 20.36
C ASP A 249 11.66 7.40 19.65
N ALA A 250 11.73 7.54 18.33
CA ALA A 250 12.58 6.77 17.44
C ALA A 250 13.27 7.65 16.39
N ALA A 251 14.47 7.25 15.99
CA ALA A 251 15.17 7.82 14.85
C ALA A 251 15.03 6.91 13.62
N ALA A 252 14.64 7.50 12.50
CA ALA A 252 14.53 6.83 11.20
C ALA A 252 15.71 7.24 10.30
N VAL A 253 16.34 6.25 9.67
CA VAL A 253 17.35 6.45 8.63
C VAL A 253 16.72 6.13 7.29
N LEU A 254 16.61 7.15 6.44
CA LEU A 254 16.01 7.08 5.13
C LEU A 254 17.08 7.27 4.04
N ASP A 255 16.88 6.60 2.91
CA ASP A 255 17.54 6.98 1.66
C ASP A 255 16.93 8.30 1.15
N SER A 256 17.77 9.29 0.85
CA SER A 256 17.33 10.61 0.38
C SER A 256 16.55 10.54 -0.95
N GLU A 257 16.96 9.71 -1.90
CA GLU A 257 16.35 9.66 -3.24
C GLU A 257 15.07 8.83 -3.24
N LYS A 258 15.13 7.61 -2.71
CA LYS A 258 14.02 6.65 -2.80
C LYS A 258 13.00 6.78 -1.67
N GLN A 259 13.36 7.47 -0.58
CA GLN A 259 12.62 7.44 0.68
C GLN A 259 12.44 6.00 1.20
N GLN A 260 13.44 5.15 1.00
CA GLN A 260 13.46 3.79 1.56
C GLN A 260 13.90 3.83 3.02
N LEU A 261 13.22 3.09 3.89
CA LEU A 261 13.63 2.92 5.28
C LEU A 261 14.77 1.92 5.36
N LEU A 262 15.90 2.34 5.94
CA LEU A 262 17.09 1.51 6.08
C LEU A 262 17.27 1.03 7.53
N ALA A 263 17.00 1.91 8.48
CA ALA A 263 17.01 1.59 9.90
C ALA A 263 15.94 2.38 10.64
N LEU A 264 15.33 1.74 11.64
CA LEU A 264 14.49 2.37 12.63
C LEU A 264 15.02 1.96 14.01
N ALA A 265 15.35 2.93 14.84
CA ALA A 265 15.82 2.66 16.20
C ALA A 265 15.02 3.47 17.21
N ALA A 266 14.35 2.76 18.11
CA ALA A 266 13.81 3.36 19.32
C ALA A 266 14.96 3.95 20.15
N LEU A 267 14.79 5.23 20.50
CA LEU A 267 15.68 6.02 21.33
C LEU A 267 15.22 6.08 22.79
N SER A 268 14.13 5.38 23.13
CA SER A 268 13.70 5.19 24.50
C SER A 268 14.88 4.68 25.35
N ASN A 269 15.28 5.51 26.32
CA ASN A 269 16.42 5.28 27.22
C ASN A 269 17.81 5.21 26.56
N LYS A 270 17.97 5.58 25.28
CA LYS A 270 19.27 5.65 24.58
C LYS A 270 19.69 7.10 24.35
N ARG A 271 20.97 7.39 24.59
CA ARG A 271 21.54 8.73 24.42
C ARG A 271 22.24 8.94 23.07
N ALA A 272 22.47 7.86 22.33
CA ALA A 272 23.19 7.88 21.07
C ALA A 272 22.56 6.91 20.09
N PHE A 273 22.65 7.26 18.81
CA PHE A 273 22.27 6.43 17.68
C PHE A 273 23.52 6.16 16.85
N THR A 274 23.85 4.89 16.64
CA THR A 274 25.03 4.49 15.87
C THR A 274 24.63 4.17 14.44
N VAL A 275 25.26 4.84 13.49
CA VAL A 275 25.11 4.56 12.06
C VAL A 275 26.28 3.67 11.64
N ASN A 276 25.99 2.42 11.29
CA ASN A 276 27.01 1.47 10.84
C ASN A 276 27.33 1.66 9.35
N GLU A 277 28.54 1.23 8.95
CA GLU A 277 28.96 1.24 7.53
C GLU A 277 28.03 0.41 6.64
N ASP A 278 27.42 -0.65 7.17
CA ASP A 278 26.42 -1.46 6.46
C ASP A 278 25.23 -0.62 5.96
N LEU A 279 24.79 0.37 6.75
CA LEU A 279 23.71 1.27 6.35
C LEU A 279 24.14 2.20 5.21
N LEU A 280 25.40 2.63 5.23
CA LEU A 280 25.98 3.43 4.15
C LEU A 280 26.13 2.61 2.87
N MET A 281 26.57 1.36 2.97
CA MET A 281 26.72 0.45 1.82
C MET A 281 25.38 0.07 1.19
N ARG A 282 24.32 -0.02 1.99
CA ARG A 282 22.95 -0.26 1.51
C ARG A 282 22.36 0.95 0.77
N CYS A 283 22.83 2.16 1.07
CA CYS A 283 22.43 3.36 0.36
C CYS A 283 23.04 3.34 -1.05
N SER A 284 22.24 2.96 -2.05
CA SER A 284 22.68 2.96 -3.46
C SER A 284 22.60 4.35 -4.13
N SER A 285 22.17 5.36 -3.38
CA SER A 285 21.78 6.69 -3.84
C SER A 285 22.95 7.66 -3.78
N SER A 286 23.04 8.53 -4.77
CA SER A 286 24.09 9.54 -4.88
C SER A 286 23.92 10.68 -3.87
N GLN A 287 22.71 10.88 -3.36
CA GLN A 287 22.36 11.97 -2.44
C GLN A 287 22.56 11.63 -0.95
N GLY A 288 23.02 10.41 -0.64
CA GLY A 288 23.39 10.01 0.72
C GLY A 288 22.21 9.68 1.65
N LEU A 289 22.54 9.45 2.93
CA LEU A 289 21.60 9.08 3.99
C LEU A 289 20.96 10.31 4.64
N ARG A 290 19.67 10.22 4.96
CA ARG A 290 18.94 11.22 5.75
C ARG A 290 18.52 10.62 7.09
N LEU A 291 19.07 11.14 8.17
CA LEU A 291 18.66 10.82 9.54
C LEU A 291 17.54 11.77 9.98
N ARG A 292 16.38 11.23 10.38
CA ARG A 292 15.22 11.99 10.84
C ARG A 292 14.80 11.56 12.24
N TYR A 293 14.59 12.56 13.10
CA TYR A 293 14.07 12.41 14.46
C TYR A 293 12.83 13.31 14.68
N ASP A 294 12.37 13.96 13.62
CA ASP A 294 11.23 14.87 13.56
C ASP A 294 9.96 14.18 13.05
N LEU A 295 9.91 12.85 13.07
CA LEU A 295 8.79 12.07 12.53
C LEU A 295 7.96 11.42 13.64
N SER A 296 6.66 11.26 13.37
CA SER A 296 5.74 10.39 14.11
C SER A 296 5.36 9.20 13.23
N PHE A 297 5.05 8.10 13.90
CA PHE A 297 4.94 6.77 13.35
C PHE A 297 3.52 6.23 13.55
N PRO A 298 2.49 6.85 12.94
CA PRO A 298 1.13 6.35 13.04
C PRO A 298 1.02 4.96 12.42
N GLU A 299 0.06 4.16 12.88
CA GLU A 299 -0.22 2.84 12.33
C GLU A 299 -1.06 2.93 11.05
N LEU A 300 -0.49 3.57 10.03
CA LEU A 300 -1.07 3.74 8.70
C LEU A 300 -0.08 3.25 7.64
N TYR A 301 -0.47 2.19 6.93
CA TYR A 301 0.38 1.52 5.95
C TYR A 301 -0.34 1.33 4.63
N ILE A 302 0.42 1.40 3.54
CA ILE A 302 0.00 0.96 2.21
C ILE A 302 0.73 -0.35 1.97
N CYS A 303 0.00 -1.45 1.97
CA CYS A 303 0.56 -2.80 1.93
C CYS A 303 0.24 -3.48 0.60
N GLU A 304 1.22 -4.21 0.06
CA GLU A 304 0.97 -5.17 -1.00
C GLU A 304 0.42 -6.48 -0.40
N PRO A 305 -0.39 -7.26 -1.16
CA PRO A 305 -0.94 -8.54 -0.70
C PRO A 305 0.13 -9.58 -0.36
N ALA A 306 1.37 -9.40 -0.84
CA ALA A 306 2.51 -10.20 -0.46
C ALA A 306 2.76 -10.18 1.07
N VAL A 307 2.42 -9.08 1.75
CA VAL A 307 2.52 -8.97 3.21
C VAL A 307 1.58 -9.97 3.90
N LEU A 308 0.32 -10.10 3.47
CA LEU A 308 -0.62 -11.05 4.05
C LEU A 308 -0.13 -12.50 3.88
N ARG A 309 0.40 -12.82 2.69
CA ARG A 309 0.99 -14.14 2.42
C ARG A 309 2.21 -14.44 3.30
N LEU A 310 2.99 -13.43 3.70
CA LEU A 310 4.07 -13.61 4.66
C LEU A 310 3.52 -14.00 6.04
N PHE A 311 2.52 -13.27 6.55
CA PHE A 311 1.89 -13.58 7.83
C PHE A 311 1.21 -14.97 7.83
N ALA A 312 0.64 -15.39 6.70
CA ALA A 312 0.08 -16.73 6.53
C ALA A 312 1.14 -17.83 6.59
N LYS A 313 2.34 -17.58 6.05
CA LYS A 313 3.45 -18.56 6.03
C LYS A 313 4.24 -18.62 7.33
N SER A 314 4.33 -17.52 8.05
CA SER A 314 5.20 -17.38 9.22
C SER A 314 4.41 -16.99 10.46
N PHE A 315 4.41 -17.89 11.45
CA PHE A 315 3.63 -17.71 12.68
C PHE A 315 4.29 -16.72 13.66
N ASP A 316 5.59 -16.45 13.49
CA ASP A 316 6.37 -15.63 14.42
C ASP A 316 6.03 -14.13 14.35
N PHE A 317 5.45 -13.66 13.24
CA PHE A 317 5.08 -12.26 13.11
C PHE A 317 3.76 -11.98 13.84
N GLN A 318 3.81 -11.16 14.89
CA GLN A 318 2.64 -10.74 15.65
C GLN A 318 2.26 -9.29 15.33
N ASN A 319 3.25 -8.41 15.12
CA ASN A 319 3.08 -6.99 14.85
C ASN A 319 3.90 -6.52 13.63
N LEU A 320 3.41 -5.49 12.93
CA LEU A 320 4.13 -4.89 11.81
C LEU A 320 5.38 -4.14 12.27
N GLN A 321 5.24 -3.27 13.28
CA GLN A 321 6.32 -2.36 13.69
C GLN A 321 7.46 -3.06 14.42
N LYS A 322 7.16 -4.07 15.25
CA LYS A 322 8.15 -4.75 16.09
C LYS A 322 8.75 -5.99 15.44
N ASP A 323 7.96 -6.69 14.64
CA ASP A 323 8.39 -7.94 14.04
C ASP A 323 8.65 -7.74 12.55
N LEU A 324 7.62 -7.54 11.73
CA LEU A 324 7.81 -7.56 10.27
C LEU A 324 8.83 -6.52 9.79
N ILE A 325 8.66 -5.24 10.15
CA ILE A 325 9.52 -4.16 9.66
C ILE A 325 10.98 -4.40 10.05
N PRO A 326 11.35 -4.69 11.32
CA PRO A 326 12.72 -5.03 11.67
C PRO A 326 13.30 -6.23 10.92
N HIS A 327 12.52 -7.28 10.64
CA HIS A 327 12.99 -8.44 9.86
C HIS A 327 13.19 -8.07 8.38
N LEU A 328 12.32 -7.26 7.79
CA LEU A 328 12.51 -6.70 6.44
C LEU A 328 13.76 -5.81 6.38
N LEU A 329 13.98 -4.98 7.40
CA LEU A 329 15.15 -4.10 7.48
C LEU A 329 16.46 -4.88 7.64
N ARG A 330 16.45 -6.06 8.28
CA ARG A 330 17.62 -6.97 8.37
C ARG A 330 17.85 -7.80 7.10
N GLN A 331 16.94 -7.75 6.12
CA GLN A 331 16.99 -8.55 4.89
C GLN A 331 16.99 -10.07 5.14
N GLU A 332 16.30 -10.52 6.19
CA GLU A 332 16.13 -11.95 6.49
C GLU A 332 15.03 -12.59 5.61
N LEU A 333 14.17 -11.77 5.02
CA LEU A 333 13.06 -12.17 4.16
C LEU A 333 13.39 -11.85 2.69
N GLN A 334 12.77 -12.56 1.75
CA GLN A 334 12.95 -12.34 0.29
C GLN A 334 12.27 -11.07 -0.25
N LEU A 335 11.48 -10.39 0.59
CA LEU A 335 10.84 -9.11 0.31
C LEU A 335 11.67 -8.05 1.03
N ASP A 336 12.31 -7.12 0.31
CA ASP A 336 13.40 -6.35 0.96
C ASP A 336 13.10 -4.86 1.20
N ALA A 337 12.02 -4.30 0.65
CA ALA A 337 11.88 -2.84 0.63
C ALA A 337 10.64 -2.33 1.38
N VAL A 338 10.91 -1.74 2.55
CA VAL A 338 10.01 -0.83 3.26
C VAL A 338 10.29 0.58 2.78
N TYR A 339 9.28 1.25 2.23
CA TYR A 339 9.37 2.66 1.87
C TYR A 339 8.63 3.53 2.88
N CYS A 340 9.02 4.79 2.94
CA CYS A 340 8.31 5.80 3.70
C CYS A 340 7.73 6.84 2.76
N HIS A 341 6.56 7.35 3.12
CA HIS A 341 6.00 8.56 2.54
C HIS A 341 5.73 9.53 3.68
N VAL A 342 6.39 10.68 3.66
CA VAL A 342 6.29 11.67 4.74
C VAL A 342 5.27 12.71 4.36
N ILE A 343 4.23 12.85 5.18
CA ILE A 343 3.19 13.86 5.06
C ILE A 343 3.53 15.03 5.99
N GLU A 344 3.50 16.23 5.42
CA GLU A 344 3.62 17.47 6.18
C GLU A 344 2.24 17.95 6.61
N ALA A 345 2.12 18.40 7.86
CA ALA A 345 0.89 19.05 8.30
C ALA A 345 0.76 20.39 7.55
N ARG A 346 -0.29 20.53 6.73
CA ARG A 346 -0.67 21.85 6.23
C ARG A 346 -1.09 22.70 7.43
N VAL A 347 -0.31 23.76 7.69
CA VAL A 347 -0.63 24.83 8.65
C VAL A 347 -1.73 25.70 8.08
#